data_AF-A0A0C3GIQ2-F1
#
_entry.id   AF-A0A0C3GIQ2-F1
#
_cell.length_a   1.000
_cell.length_b   1.000
_cell.length_c   1.000
_cell.angle_alpha   90.00
_cell.angle_beta   90.00
_cell.angle_gamma   90.00
#
_symmetry.space_group_name_H-M   'P 1'
#
loop_
_entity.id
_entity.type
_entity.pdbx_description
1 polymer ?
#
loop_
_entity_poly.entity_id
_entity_poly.type
_entity_poly.pdbx_seq_one_letter_code
_entity_poly.pdbx_strand_id
1 'polypeptide(L)'
;MMYQRITDWSSQGYIYQLSKIREDELRTASSDLCEDIPNQYNWGLARLVLRMVKNGAMERFILGPCGRSEWRSEQFTNLVAAFSELKEPGASKLHGHMYSATTCVEFHRLLLATLLAYGHTLCALKNAEGTADLVRLCKQVWRCSHLLREIASSLMLRQHLQTCQGWLYIPINTEMHAKMHQEYTGFTVSGCRNPNVDDPGCADYGGIPLDGSETLGQVFLNWICLQVNHLLALNTLTRKFGSPVDSNAKAPSEAPKVSLLAVRSPGPRTVEPWRTTVTNLLSQAPYKTYSAQDVINVIVSSTAAPLHESNQHPVFATFKSASNLGQTVKSTSTIHCEVALASLTKYSHNMSIEQMNDSLNLMQLLQNIDQNTIVVSKRCCPVCWELLDVMDSPTHRFGICGRHPTVCAVKLPSWLPHDTMEVMVARFETFLMDQIFTMMLDQVRECDIDSEDDAEDALSTDSSSWLDFNANDTDLNLEEDQANAPIMSPDNIST
;
A
#
# COMPACT_ATOMS: atom_id res chain seq x y z
N MET A 1 13.26 -4.03 -0.18
CA MET A 1 11.82 -4.10 -0.51
C MET A 1 11.40 -5.40 -1.20
N MET A 2 11.71 -5.67 -2.48
CA MET A 2 11.24 -6.90 -3.19
C MET A 2 11.59 -8.19 -2.45
N TYR A 3 12.86 -8.35 -2.05
CA TYR A 3 13.32 -9.47 -1.26
C TYR A 3 12.54 -9.61 0.06
N GLN A 4 12.39 -8.53 0.83
CA GLN A 4 11.64 -8.55 2.10
C GLN A 4 10.19 -8.98 1.87
N ARG A 5 9.54 -8.49 0.80
CA ARG A 5 8.15 -8.79 0.50
C ARG A 5 7.92 -10.27 0.20
N ILE A 6 8.73 -10.88 -0.68
CA ILE A 6 8.54 -12.28 -1.06
C ILE A 6 8.99 -13.25 0.04
N THR A 7 9.95 -12.83 0.88
CA THR A 7 10.44 -13.63 2.03
C THR A 7 9.67 -13.39 3.32
N ASP A 8 8.71 -12.47 3.33
CA ASP A 8 7.81 -12.27 4.48
C ASP A 8 6.97 -13.53 4.75
N TRP A 9 6.67 -13.77 6.03
CA TRP A 9 5.92 -14.96 6.46
C TRP A 9 4.57 -15.07 5.75
N SER A 10 3.91 -13.94 5.49
CA SER A 10 2.60 -13.90 4.83
C SER A 10 2.72 -14.34 3.37
N SER A 11 3.71 -13.82 2.64
CA SER A 11 3.98 -14.22 1.25
C SER A 11 4.36 -15.70 1.14
N GLN A 12 5.21 -16.21 2.03
CA GLN A 12 5.52 -17.64 2.06
C GLN A 12 4.26 -18.47 2.35
N GLY A 13 3.39 -17.96 3.23
CA GLY A 13 2.09 -18.56 3.49
C GLY A 13 1.17 -18.60 2.28
N TYR A 14 1.06 -17.52 1.51
CA TYR A 14 0.27 -17.50 0.28
C TYR A 14 0.78 -18.53 -0.74
N ILE A 15 2.11 -18.64 -0.93
CA ILE A 15 2.73 -19.65 -1.78
C ILE A 15 2.39 -21.07 -1.27
N TYR A 16 2.50 -21.28 0.04
CA TYR A 16 2.19 -22.57 0.66
C TYR A 16 0.72 -22.95 0.52
N GLN A 17 -0.22 -22.01 0.68
CA GLN A 17 -1.64 -22.29 0.48
C GLN A 17 -1.95 -22.67 -0.97
N LEU A 18 -1.38 -21.97 -1.96
CA LEU A 18 -1.50 -22.39 -3.36
C LEU A 18 -0.97 -23.81 -3.55
N SER A 19 0.15 -24.16 -2.91
CA SER A 19 0.76 -25.49 -3.07
C SER A 19 -0.04 -26.65 -2.48
N LYS A 20 -1.01 -26.37 -1.60
CA LYS A 20 -1.87 -27.40 -1.00
C LYS A 20 -2.96 -27.88 -1.93
N ILE A 21 -3.29 -27.10 -2.97
CA ILE A 21 -4.35 -27.44 -3.90
C ILE A 21 -3.88 -28.62 -4.73
N ARG A 22 -4.61 -29.74 -4.66
CA ARG A 22 -4.20 -30.95 -5.36
C ARG A 22 -4.57 -30.87 -6.84
N GLU A 23 -3.81 -31.57 -7.67
CA GLU A 23 -4.05 -31.55 -9.11
C GLU A 23 -5.37 -32.19 -9.52
N ASP A 24 -5.84 -33.19 -8.79
CA ASP A 24 -7.15 -33.82 -9.02
C ASP A 24 -8.32 -32.90 -8.63
N GLU A 25 -8.15 -32.10 -7.59
CA GLU A 25 -9.10 -31.05 -7.19
C GLU A 25 -9.20 -29.97 -8.29
N LEU A 26 -8.05 -29.51 -8.82
CA LEU A 26 -8.01 -28.55 -9.93
C LEU A 26 -8.68 -29.08 -11.20
N ARG A 27 -8.43 -30.34 -11.58
CA ARG A 27 -9.05 -30.95 -12.77
C ARG A 27 -10.57 -31.06 -12.62
N THR A 28 -11.04 -31.39 -11.42
CA THR A 28 -12.47 -31.50 -11.13
C THR A 28 -13.13 -30.13 -11.23
N ALA A 29 -12.64 -29.12 -10.48
CA ALA A 29 -13.26 -27.79 -10.47
C ALA A 29 -13.18 -27.05 -11.82
N SER A 30 -12.11 -27.25 -12.59
CA SER A 30 -12.01 -26.63 -13.92
C SER A 30 -12.97 -27.22 -14.95
N SER A 31 -13.46 -28.44 -14.73
CA SER A 31 -14.47 -29.05 -15.61
C SER A 31 -15.84 -28.40 -15.44
N ASP A 32 -16.12 -27.84 -14.26
CA ASP A 32 -17.40 -27.20 -13.92
C ASP A 32 -17.48 -25.74 -14.40
N LEU A 33 -16.34 -25.08 -14.63
CA LEU A 33 -16.22 -23.65 -14.95
C LEU A 33 -16.28 -23.32 -16.46
N CYS A 34 -16.85 -24.19 -17.27
CA CYS A 34 -16.86 -24.08 -18.73
C CYS A 34 -17.87 -23.03 -19.24
N GLU A 35 -17.63 -21.75 -18.93
CA GLU A 35 -18.35 -20.62 -19.54
C GLU A 35 -17.48 -19.93 -20.60
N ASP A 36 -18.13 -19.41 -21.64
CA ASP A 36 -17.52 -18.69 -22.77
C ASP A 36 -16.94 -17.34 -22.34
N ILE A 37 -15.73 -17.34 -21.79
CA ILE A 37 -15.00 -16.10 -21.45
C ILE A 37 -14.06 -15.69 -22.62
N PRO A 38 -14.06 -14.42 -23.07
CA PRO A 38 -13.24 -13.97 -24.21
C PRO A 38 -11.71 -14.11 -24.00
N ASN A 39 -11.03 -14.81 -24.91
CA ASN A 39 -9.61 -15.18 -24.85
C ASN A 39 -8.57 -14.04 -25.10
N GLN A 40 -8.99 -12.79 -25.29
CA GLN A 40 -8.11 -11.73 -25.85
C GLN A 40 -6.92 -11.30 -24.95
N TYR A 41 -6.93 -11.63 -23.65
CA TYR A 41 -5.97 -11.10 -22.67
C TYR A 41 -4.76 -12.01 -22.36
N ASN A 42 -4.61 -13.17 -23.01
CA ASN A 42 -3.57 -14.15 -22.69
C ASN A 42 -2.35 -14.13 -23.64
N TRP A 43 -2.36 -13.29 -24.69
CA TRP A 43 -1.33 -13.31 -25.75
C TRP A 43 0.08 -12.94 -25.24
N GLY A 44 0.17 -11.97 -24.32
CA GLY A 44 1.45 -11.55 -23.73
C GLY A 44 2.15 -12.69 -22.99
N LEU A 45 1.39 -13.41 -22.15
CA LEU A 45 1.84 -14.60 -21.44
C LEU A 45 2.22 -15.72 -22.40
N ALA A 46 1.35 -16.06 -23.36
CA ALA A 46 1.58 -17.12 -24.32
C ALA A 46 2.88 -16.91 -25.12
N ARG A 47 3.06 -15.72 -25.70
CA ARG A 47 4.26 -15.36 -26.47
C ARG A 47 5.53 -15.44 -25.62
N LEU A 48 5.46 -15.02 -24.35
CA LEU A 48 6.60 -15.08 -23.44
C LEU A 48 6.96 -16.53 -23.09
N VAL A 49 5.97 -17.35 -22.73
CA VAL A 49 6.17 -18.76 -22.37
C VAL A 49 6.73 -19.55 -23.56
N LEU A 50 6.14 -19.41 -24.75
CA LEU A 50 6.65 -20.06 -25.97
C LEU A 50 8.11 -19.69 -26.25
N ARG A 51 8.45 -18.40 -26.12
CA ARG A 51 9.83 -17.92 -26.30
C ARG A 51 10.76 -18.54 -25.26
N MET A 52 10.34 -18.61 -24.00
CA MET A 52 11.15 -19.16 -22.91
C MET A 52 11.35 -20.67 -23.01
N VAL A 53 10.35 -21.41 -23.48
CA VAL A 53 10.48 -22.85 -23.74
C VAL A 53 11.42 -23.08 -24.92
N LYS A 54 11.19 -22.39 -26.06
CA LYS A 54 11.99 -22.54 -27.29
C LYS A 54 13.49 -22.30 -27.09
N ASN A 55 13.87 -21.37 -26.22
CA ASN A 55 15.29 -21.03 -25.98
C ASN A 55 15.88 -21.65 -24.69
N GLY A 56 15.16 -22.57 -24.04
CA GLY A 56 15.58 -23.20 -22.79
C GLY A 56 15.65 -22.26 -21.58
N ALA A 57 15.14 -21.03 -21.68
CA ALA A 57 15.08 -20.08 -20.58
C ALA A 57 14.10 -20.52 -19.48
N MET A 58 13.02 -21.25 -19.83
CA MET A 58 12.08 -21.79 -18.85
C MET A 58 12.79 -22.72 -17.87
N GLU A 59 13.52 -23.71 -18.39
CA GLU A 59 14.30 -24.65 -17.58
C GLU A 59 15.37 -23.92 -16.76
N ARG A 60 16.15 -23.05 -17.42
CA ARG A 60 17.30 -22.39 -16.79
C ARG A 60 16.93 -21.37 -15.72
N PHE A 61 15.85 -20.60 -15.90
CA PHE A 61 15.55 -19.45 -15.05
C PHE A 61 14.31 -19.64 -14.16
N ILE A 62 13.43 -20.58 -14.48
CA ILE A 62 12.21 -20.83 -13.70
C ILE A 62 12.31 -22.20 -13.02
N LEU A 63 12.37 -23.28 -13.78
CA LEU A 63 12.31 -24.64 -13.21
C LEU A 63 13.55 -25.01 -12.39
N GLY A 64 14.75 -24.74 -12.88
CA GLY A 64 15.97 -25.00 -12.12
C GLY A 64 16.01 -24.24 -10.78
N PRO A 65 15.82 -22.91 -10.77
CA PRO A 65 15.85 -22.13 -9.54
C PRO A 65 14.66 -22.32 -8.58
N CYS A 66 13.56 -22.95 -8.99
CA CYS A 66 12.39 -23.12 -8.11
C CYS A 66 12.58 -24.21 -7.03
N GLY A 67 13.65 -25.01 -7.11
CA GLY A 67 13.98 -26.03 -6.10
C GLY A 67 13.14 -27.31 -6.18
N ARG A 68 12.28 -27.46 -7.19
CA ARG A 68 11.39 -28.61 -7.38
C ARG A 68 11.90 -29.49 -8.52
N SER A 69 12.74 -30.47 -8.18
CA SER A 69 13.36 -31.38 -9.16
C SER A 69 12.36 -32.24 -9.94
N GLU A 70 11.16 -32.39 -9.39
CA GLU A 70 10.02 -33.05 -9.99
C GLU A 70 9.41 -32.23 -11.13
N TRP A 71 9.65 -30.92 -11.22
CA TRP A 71 9.10 -30.06 -12.26
C TRP A 71 10.07 -29.89 -13.40
N ARG A 72 9.65 -30.33 -14.58
CA ARG A 72 10.45 -30.27 -15.82
C ARG A 72 9.64 -29.68 -16.95
N SER A 73 10.33 -29.16 -17.97
CA SER A 73 9.66 -28.51 -19.11
C SER A 73 8.64 -29.40 -19.85
N GLU A 74 8.79 -30.72 -19.83
CA GLU A 74 7.85 -31.66 -20.45
C GLU A 74 6.45 -31.62 -19.79
N GLN A 75 6.35 -31.10 -18.57
CA GLN A 75 5.09 -30.96 -17.84
C GLN A 75 4.23 -29.79 -18.32
N PHE A 76 4.72 -28.97 -19.26
CA PHE A 76 3.96 -27.85 -19.83
C PHE A 76 3.50 -28.12 -21.26
N THR A 77 3.45 -29.40 -21.67
CA THR A 77 3.18 -29.76 -23.06
C THR A 77 1.80 -29.29 -23.53
N ASN A 78 0.75 -29.45 -22.71
CA ASN A 78 -0.61 -29.05 -23.11
C ASN A 78 -0.76 -27.53 -23.13
N LEU A 79 -0.15 -26.83 -22.18
CA LEU A 79 -0.15 -25.38 -22.09
C LEU A 79 0.64 -24.75 -23.25
N VAL A 80 1.79 -25.31 -23.59
CA VAL A 80 2.60 -24.89 -24.75
C VAL A 80 1.85 -25.15 -26.05
N ALA A 81 1.16 -26.29 -26.18
CA ALA A 81 0.31 -26.57 -27.34
C ALA A 81 -0.82 -25.54 -27.45
N ALA A 82 -1.58 -25.32 -26.38
CA ALA A 82 -2.65 -24.32 -26.33
C ALA A 82 -2.14 -22.90 -26.64
N PHE A 83 -0.96 -22.53 -26.14
CA PHE A 83 -0.32 -21.25 -26.45
C PHE A 83 0.17 -21.15 -27.90
N SER A 84 0.55 -22.26 -28.53
CA SER A 84 0.99 -22.28 -29.93
C SER A 84 -0.18 -22.15 -30.90
N GLU A 85 -1.39 -22.54 -30.48
CA GLU A 85 -2.62 -22.41 -31.26
C GLU A 85 -3.22 -21.00 -31.25
N LEU A 86 -2.77 -20.14 -30.32
CA LEU A 86 -3.10 -18.71 -30.32
C LEU A 86 -2.51 -18.06 -31.58
N LYS A 87 -3.40 -17.75 -32.53
CA LYS A 87 -3.04 -16.95 -33.70
C LYS A 87 -2.84 -15.49 -33.30
N GLU A 88 -2.10 -14.75 -34.13
CA GLU A 88 -1.96 -13.31 -33.91
C GLU A 88 -3.32 -12.60 -33.94
N PRO A 89 -3.46 -11.49 -33.19
CA PRO A 89 -4.69 -10.70 -33.15
C PRO A 89 -5.17 -10.38 -34.58
N GLY A 90 -6.34 -10.88 -34.99
CA GLY A 90 -6.92 -10.64 -36.31
C GLY A 90 -7.41 -11.88 -37.06
N ALA A 91 -7.10 -13.10 -36.60
CA ALA A 91 -7.69 -14.31 -37.16
C ALA A 91 -9.10 -14.56 -36.59
N SER A 92 -10.14 -14.46 -37.41
CA SER A 92 -11.57 -14.52 -37.04
C SER A 92 -12.10 -15.88 -36.56
N LYS A 93 -11.24 -16.84 -36.19
CA LYS A 93 -11.72 -18.13 -35.68
C LYS A 93 -11.95 -18.02 -34.17
N LEU A 94 -13.15 -18.40 -33.74
CA LEU A 94 -13.46 -18.68 -32.34
C LEU A 94 -12.38 -19.61 -31.79
N HIS A 95 -11.49 -19.08 -30.95
CA HIS A 95 -10.43 -19.88 -30.35
C HIS A 95 -11.06 -20.76 -29.28
N GLY A 96 -10.85 -22.07 -29.38
CA GLY A 96 -11.28 -23.04 -28.37
C GLY A 96 -10.77 -22.67 -26.97
N HIS A 97 -11.41 -23.24 -25.95
CA HIS A 97 -11.09 -22.98 -24.55
C HIS A 97 -9.60 -23.24 -24.28
N MET A 98 -8.83 -22.16 -24.09
CA MET A 98 -7.41 -22.24 -23.74
C MET A 98 -7.17 -22.80 -22.34
N TYR A 99 -8.18 -22.69 -21.48
CA TYR A 99 -8.14 -23.05 -20.08
C TYR A 99 -8.98 -24.30 -19.83
N SER A 100 -8.44 -25.44 -20.24
CA SER A 100 -8.97 -26.79 -19.96
C SER A 100 -8.44 -27.36 -18.65
N ALA A 101 -9.00 -28.48 -18.19
CA ALA A 101 -8.55 -29.17 -16.98
C ALA A 101 -7.06 -29.54 -16.97
N THR A 102 -6.48 -29.89 -18.12
CA THR A 102 -5.05 -30.20 -18.21
C THR A 102 -4.21 -28.91 -18.13
N THR A 103 -4.58 -27.88 -18.91
CA THR A 103 -3.86 -26.60 -18.89
C THR A 103 -3.99 -25.85 -17.56
N CYS A 104 -5.08 -26.06 -16.80
CA CYS A 104 -5.28 -25.53 -15.45
C CYS A 104 -4.18 -26.03 -14.50
N VAL A 105 -3.93 -27.34 -14.50
CA VAL A 105 -2.87 -27.95 -13.67
C VAL A 105 -1.48 -27.47 -14.11
N GLU A 106 -1.21 -27.45 -15.42
CA GLU A 106 0.08 -27.00 -15.93
C GLU A 106 0.33 -25.51 -15.62
N PHE A 107 -0.70 -24.68 -15.68
CA PHE A 107 -0.64 -23.28 -15.28
C PHE A 107 -0.40 -23.10 -13.78
N HIS A 108 -1.07 -23.91 -12.94
CA HIS A 108 -0.85 -23.89 -11.50
C HIS A 108 0.61 -24.14 -11.15
N ARG A 109 1.21 -25.17 -11.77
CA ARG A 109 2.65 -25.46 -11.64
C ARG A 109 3.52 -24.31 -12.14
N LEU A 110 3.18 -23.70 -13.28
CA LEU A 110 3.90 -22.53 -13.81
C LEU A 110 3.88 -21.35 -12.83
N LEU A 111 2.73 -21.07 -12.22
CA LEU A 111 2.58 -20.01 -11.22
C LEU A 111 3.46 -20.27 -10.00
N LEU A 112 3.38 -21.46 -9.39
CA LEU A 112 4.19 -21.83 -8.23
C LEU A 112 5.69 -21.82 -8.55
N ALA A 113 6.09 -22.41 -9.68
CA ALA A 113 7.48 -22.43 -10.11
C ALA A 113 8.04 -21.01 -10.29
N THR A 114 7.25 -20.10 -10.86
CA THR A 114 7.65 -18.71 -11.06
C THR A 114 7.80 -17.97 -9.72
N LEU A 115 6.86 -18.16 -8.79
CA LEU A 115 6.92 -17.54 -7.45
C LEU A 115 8.13 -18.04 -6.64
N LEU A 116 8.37 -19.35 -6.63
CA LEU A 116 9.52 -19.96 -5.94
C LEU A 116 10.84 -19.52 -6.57
N ALA A 117 10.97 -19.58 -7.90
CA ALA A 117 12.17 -19.11 -8.60
C ALA A 117 12.45 -17.62 -8.37
N TYR A 118 11.41 -16.79 -8.36
CA TYR A 118 11.53 -15.37 -8.04
C TYR A 118 12.07 -15.15 -6.62
N GLY A 119 11.50 -15.83 -5.63
CA GLY A 119 11.95 -15.77 -4.24
C GLY A 119 13.38 -16.25 -4.05
N HIS A 120 13.74 -17.44 -4.54
CA HIS A 120 15.11 -17.97 -4.46
C HIS A 120 16.14 -17.06 -5.13
N THR A 121 15.81 -16.50 -6.30
CA THR A 121 16.73 -15.60 -6.99
C THR A 121 16.92 -14.29 -6.22
N LEU A 122 15.87 -13.75 -5.58
CA LEU A 122 16.00 -12.58 -4.70
C LEU A 122 16.83 -12.89 -3.44
N CYS A 123 16.68 -14.09 -2.87
CA CYS A 123 17.53 -14.56 -1.76
C CYS A 123 18.99 -14.63 -2.18
N ALA A 124 19.27 -15.22 -3.34
CA ALA A 124 20.62 -15.27 -3.90
C ALA A 124 21.17 -13.87 -4.19
N LEU A 125 20.36 -12.97 -4.75
CA LEU A 125 20.75 -11.59 -5.06
C LEU A 125 21.15 -10.81 -3.79
N LYS A 126 20.42 -10.99 -2.69
CA LYS A 126 20.76 -10.35 -1.40
C LYS A 126 22.14 -10.79 -0.88
N ASN A 127 22.50 -12.04 -1.12
CA ASN A 127 23.74 -12.64 -0.65
C ASN A 127 24.85 -12.61 -1.72
N ALA A 128 24.64 -11.93 -2.84
CA ALA A 128 25.57 -11.93 -3.96
C ALA A 128 26.84 -11.14 -3.61
N GLU A 129 27.99 -11.75 -3.88
CA GLU A 129 29.30 -11.12 -3.70
C GLU A 129 29.90 -10.83 -5.08
N GLY A 130 30.30 -9.58 -5.31
CA GLY A 130 30.95 -9.16 -6.56
C GLY A 130 29.98 -8.78 -7.70
N THR A 131 30.51 -7.98 -8.63
CA THR A 131 29.71 -7.33 -9.68
C THR A 131 29.18 -8.29 -10.74
N ALA A 132 29.97 -9.31 -11.13
CA ALA A 132 29.57 -10.27 -12.14
C ALA A 132 28.37 -11.12 -11.69
N ASP A 133 28.37 -11.56 -10.43
CA ASP A 133 27.28 -12.35 -9.87
C ASP A 133 26.02 -11.52 -9.68
N LEU A 134 26.16 -10.28 -9.18
CA LEU A 134 25.07 -9.30 -9.10
C LEU A 134 24.39 -9.08 -10.47
N VAL A 135 25.15 -8.86 -11.54
CA VAL A 135 24.59 -8.68 -12.89
C VAL A 135 23.85 -9.92 -13.37
N ARG A 136 24.40 -11.11 -13.12
CA ARG A 136 23.77 -12.39 -13.47
C ARG A 136 22.45 -12.58 -12.72
N LEU A 137 22.44 -12.37 -11.41
CA LEU A 137 21.26 -12.52 -10.56
C LEU A 137 20.20 -11.46 -10.85
N CYS A 138 20.58 -10.21 -11.11
CA CYS A 138 19.64 -9.17 -11.57
C CYS A 138 18.95 -9.57 -12.87
N LYS A 139 19.68 -10.15 -13.83
CA LYS A 139 19.07 -10.68 -15.06
C LYS A 139 18.08 -11.81 -14.77
N GLN A 140 18.38 -12.69 -13.81
CA GLN A 140 17.46 -13.76 -13.41
C GLN A 140 16.21 -13.19 -12.72
N VAL A 141 16.36 -12.28 -11.76
CA VAL A 141 15.24 -11.59 -11.10
C VAL A 141 14.35 -10.92 -12.13
N TRP A 142 14.93 -10.22 -13.11
CA TRP A 142 14.20 -9.60 -14.22
C TRP A 142 13.39 -10.63 -15.02
N ARG A 143 13.95 -11.80 -15.35
CA ARG A 143 13.23 -12.85 -16.10
C ARG A 143 12.04 -13.41 -15.31
N CYS A 144 12.25 -13.74 -14.03
CA CYS A 144 11.20 -14.27 -13.16
C CYS A 144 10.07 -13.24 -12.96
N SER A 145 10.44 -11.99 -12.64
CA SER A 145 9.48 -10.91 -12.44
C SER A 145 8.73 -10.54 -13.73
N HIS A 146 9.39 -10.58 -14.89
CA HIS A 146 8.73 -10.37 -16.18
C HIS A 146 7.68 -11.46 -16.48
N LEU A 147 7.98 -12.72 -16.23
CA LEU A 147 7.01 -13.81 -16.37
C LEU A 147 5.86 -13.67 -15.36
N LEU A 148 6.18 -13.42 -14.09
CA LEU A 148 5.19 -13.22 -13.04
C LEU A 148 4.26 -12.03 -13.35
N ARG A 149 4.77 -10.98 -14.01
CA ARG A 149 3.98 -9.84 -14.47
C ARG A 149 2.98 -10.22 -15.55
N GLU A 150 3.41 -11.01 -16.54
CA GLU A 150 2.50 -11.51 -17.58
C GLU A 150 1.45 -12.47 -17.00
N ILE A 151 1.82 -13.29 -16.01
CA ILE A 151 0.88 -14.12 -15.26
C ILE A 151 -0.13 -13.24 -14.51
N ALA A 152 0.34 -12.27 -13.73
CA ALA A 152 -0.48 -11.35 -12.94
C ALA A 152 -1.49 -10.56 -13.79
N SER A 153 -1.11 -10.24 -15.04
CA SER A 153 -1.95 -9.49 -15.96
C SER A 153 -2.85 -10.36 -16.83
N SER A 154 -2.71 -11.69 -16.76
CA SER A 154 -3.45 -12.62 -17.61
C SER A 154 -4.88 -12.84 -17.11
N LEU A 155 -5.80 -13.06 -18.04
CA LEU A 155 -7.14 -13.55 -17.69
C LEU A 155 -7.06 -14.98 -17.13
N MET A 156 -6.08 -15.75 -17.58
CA MET A 156 -5.84 -17.12 -17.12
C MET A 156 -5.59 -17.19 -15.61
N LEU A 157 -4.90 -16.20 -15.02
CA LEU A 157 -4.74 -16.13 -13.57
C LEU A 157 -6.08 -15.89 -12.85
N ARG A 158 -6.94 -15.03 -13.40
CA ARG A 158 -8.25 -14.74 -12.81
C ARG A 158 -9.15 -15.98 -12.81
N GLN A 159 -9.20 -16.67 -13.96
CA GLN A 159 -9.91 -17.95 -14.10
C GLN A 159 -9.35 -19.01 -13.16
N HIS A 160 -8.03 -19.08 -13.04
CA HIS A 160 -7.37 -20.00 -12.12
C HIS A 160 -7.74 -19.73 -10.66
N LEU A 161 -7.67 -18.47 -10.21
CA LEU A 161 -8.01 -18.11 -8.83
C LEU A 161 -9.51 -18.33 -8.54
N GLN A 162 -10.38 -18.12 -9.52
CA GLN A 162 -11.80 -18.47 -9.42
C GLN A 162 -11.99 -19.98 -9.29
N THR A 163 -11.26 -20.78 -10.07
CA THR A 163 -11.25 -22.26 -9.95
C THR A 163 -10.77 -22.68 -8.57
N CYS A 164 -9.78 -21.98 -8.01
CA CYS A 164 -9.18 -22.29 -6.72
C CYS A 164 -9.99 -21.80 -5.50
N GLN A 165 -11.06 -21.02 -5.70
CA GLN A 165 -11.70 -20.20 -4.66
C GLN A 165 -12.06 -20.99 -3.38
N GLY A 166 -12.49 -22.25 -3.50
CA GLY A 166 -12.85 -23.12 -2.37
C GLY A 166 -11.67 -23.62 -1.52
N TRP A 167 -10.43 -23.43 -1.99
CA TRP A 167 -9.20 -23.89 -1.32
C TRP A 167 -8.25 -22.75 -0.94
N LEU A 168 -8.61 -21.51 -1.22
CA LEU A 168 -7.81 -20.35 -0.82
C LEU A 168 -8.07 -20.00 0.64
N TYR A 169 -7.01 -19.66 1.38
CA TYR A 169 -7.08 -19.22 2.77
C TYR A 169 -6.05 -18.12 3.02
N ILE A 170 -6.40 -17.17 3.91
CA ILE A 170 -5.44 -16.16 4.38
C ILE A 170 -4.41 -16.88 5.27
N PRO A 171 -3.10 -16.68 5.06
CA PRO A 171 -2.08 -17.30 5.89
C PRO A 171 -2.18 -16.91 7.37
N ILE A 172 -1.96 -17.88 8.25
CA ILE A 172 -1.95 -17.66 9.71
C ILE A 172 -0.51 -17.58 10.20
N ASN A 173 -0.19 -16.57 11.02
CA ASN A 173 1.13 -16.38 11.60
C ASN A 173 1.27 -17.13 12.94
N THR A 174 1.28 -18.46 12.91
CA THR A 174 1.77 -19.24 14.07
C THR A 174 3.17 -19.76 13.78
N GLU A 175 3.96 -20.02 14.82
CA GLU A 175 5.32 -20.57 14.68
C GLU A 175 5.34 -21.86 13.85
N MET A 176 4.36 -22.74 14.08
CA MET A 176 4.18 -23.97 13.31
C MET A 176 3.91 -23.69 11.82
N HIS A 177 3.01 -22.75 11.50
CA HIS A 177 2.72 -22.38 10.11
C HIS A 177 3.92 -21.72 9.44
N ALA A 178 4.59 -20.78 10.12
CA ALA A 178 5.80 -20.14 9.61
C ALA A 178 6.88 -21.16 9.25
N LYS A 179 7.06 -22.20 10.09
CA LYS A 179 7.98 -23.30 9.81
C LYS A 179 7.57 -24.10 8.57
N MET A 180 6.29 -24.49 8.45
CA MET A 180 5.79 -25.19 7.26
C MET A 180 5.95 -24.35 5.98
N HIS A 181 5.68 -23.04 6.06
CA HIS A 181 5.85 -22.12 4.93
C HIS A 181 7.33 -22.05 4.50
N GLN A 182 8.24 -21.97 5.47
CA GLN A 182 9.68 -21.94 5.22
C GLN A 182 10.20 -23.27 4.65
N GLU A 183 9.76 -24.41 5.20
CA GLU A 183 10.13 -25.73 4.71
C GLU A 183 9.67 -25.93 3.27
N TYR A 184 8.46 -25.47 2.93
CA TYR A 184 7.94 -25.56 1.56
C TYR A 184 8.69 -24.64 0.59
N THR A 185 8.92 -23.39 0.97
CA THR A 185 9.51 -22.38 0.07
C THR A 185 11.03 -22.44 0.00
N GLY A 186 11.70 -22.95 1.04
CA GLY A 186 13.15 -22.91 1.17
C GLY A 186 13.74 -21.50 1.24
N PHE A 187 12.93 -20.47 1.53
CA PHE A 187 13.43 -19.10 1.64
C PHE A 187 14.18 -18.92 2.95
N THR A 188 15.32 -18.22 2.91
CA THR A 188 15.98 -17.79 4.14
C THR A 188 15.12 -16.72 4.79
N VAL A 189 14.65 -16.98 6.00
CA VAL A 189 13.87 -16.02 6.78
C VAL A 189 14.74 -14.78 6.95
N SER A 190 14.36 -13.70 6.26
CA SER A 190 14.81 -12.37 6.64
C SER A 190 14.27 -12.18 8.05
N GLY A 191 15.13 -11.93 9.04
CA GLY A 191 14.80 -11.93 10.48
C GLY A 191 13.78 -10.89 10.95
N CYS A 192 12.69 -10.68 10.20
CA CYS A 192 11.45 -10.09 10.63
C CYS A 192 10.99 -10.90 11.84
N ARG A 193 11.29 -10.37 13.03
CA ARG A 193 10.76 -10.88 14.29
C ARG A 193 9.25 -10.86 14.21
N ASN A 194 8.64 -11.81 14.91
CA ASN A 194 7.20 -11.95 15.02
C ASN A 194 6.58 -10.59 15.39
N PRO A 195 5.77 -9.95 14.51
CA PRO A 195 5.27 -8.60 14.75
C PRO A 195 4.39 -8.51 16.01
N ASN A 196 3.90 -9.65 16.50
CA ASN A 196 3.01 -9.72 17.66
C ASN A 196 3.71 -9.60 19.02
N VAL A 197 5.04 -9.58 19.12
CA VAL A 197 5.72 -9.66 20.43
C VAL A 197 6.57 -8.44 20.78
N ASP A 198 7.20 -7.76 19.80
CA ASP A 198 8.31 -6.84 20.15
C ASP A 198 8.16 -5.38 19.71
N ASP A 199 7.22 -5.00 18.84
CA ASP A 199 7.09 -3.59 18.42
C ASP A 199 5.70 -3.24 17.85
N PRO A 200 4.73 -2.82 18.68
CA PRO A 200 3.42 -2.34 18.23
C PRO A 200 3.49 -1.04 17.40
N GLY A 201 4.67 -0.41 17.26
CA GLY A 201 4.87 0.81 16.47
C GLY A 201 5.21 0.61 14.99
N CYS A 202 5.53 -0.61 14.55
CA CYS A 202 5.97 -0.87 13.18
C CYS A 202 4.80 -1.16 12.21
N ALA A 203 3.85 -0.22 12.14
CA ALA A 203 2.57 -0.38 11.44
C ALA A 203 2.60 -0.33 9.89
N ASP A 204 3.75 -0.52 9.22
CA ASP A 204 3.81 -0.34 7.75
C ASP A 204 4.71 -1.34 7.01
N TYR A 205 4.54 -2.64 7.29
CA TYR A 205 5.11 -3.68 6.44
C TYR A 205 4.03 -4.45 5.67
N GLY A 206 3.31 -3.73 4.80
CA GLY A 206 2.83 -4.28 3.53
C GLY A 206 1.76 -5.37 3.59
N GLY A 207 1.01 -5.47 4.68
CA GLY A 207 -0.25 -6.22 4.68
C GLY A 207 -1.15 -5.70 3.57
N ILE A 208 -1.81 -6.60 2.84
CA ILE A 208 -2.82 -6.21 1.86
C ILE A 208 -4.00 -5.71 2.68
N PRO A 209 -4.40 -4.44 2.56
CA PRO A 209 -5.59 -3.97 3.24
C PRO A 209 -6.77 -4.76 2.69
N LEU A 210 -7.33 -5.62 3.52
CA LEU A 210 -8.53 -6.38 3.19
C LEU A 210 -9.70 -5.43 3.35
N ASP A 211 -10.26 -4.99 2.23
CA ASP A 211 -11.62 -4.50 2.24
C ASP A 211 -12.50 -5.75 2.48
N GLY A 212 -13.38 -5.71 3.50
CA GLY A 212 -14.20 -6.85 3.89
C GLY A 212 -15.13 -7.38 2.78
N SER A 213 -15.19 -6.68 1.64
CA SER A 213 -15.91 -7.07 0.43
C SER A 213 -15.09 -7.89 -0.59
N GLU A 214 -13.75 -8.00 -0.44
CA GLU A 214 -12.91 -8.71 -1.41
C GLU A 214 -13.05 -10.23 -1.32
N THR A 215 -13.21 -10.90 -2.47
CA THR A 215 -13.13 -12.36 -2.53
C THR A 215 -11.69 -12.82 -2.30
N LEU A 216 -11.48 -14.03 -1.74
CA LEU A 216 -10.12 -14.56 -1.56
C LEU A 216 -9.31 -14.64 -2.86
N GLY A 217 -9.95 -14.95 -4.00
CA GLY A 217 -9.30 -14.85 -5.31
C GLY A 217 -8.79 -13.44 -5.62
N GLN A 218 -9.53 -12.39 -5.26
CA GLN A 218 -9.10 -11.00 -5.42
C GLN A 218 -7.93 -10.67 -4.47
N VAL A 219 -7.94 -11.16 -3.24
CA VAL A 219 -6.82 -11.01 -2.28
C VAL A 219 -5.54 -11.66 -2.83
N PHE A 220 -5.61 -12.89 -3.33
CA PHE A 220 -4.46 -13.56 -3.94
C PHE A 220 -4.00 -12.86 -5.23
N LEU A 221 -4.93 -12.35 -6.05
CA LEU A 221 -4.59 -11.57 -7.24
C LEU A 221 -3.84 -10.29 -6.87
N ASN A 222 -4.35 -9.53 -5.89
CA ASN A 222 -3.72 -8.33 -5.36
C ASN A 222 -2.32 -8.66 -4.80
N TRP A 223 -2.18 -9.77 -4.07
CA TRP A 223 -0.89 -10.25 -3.56
C TRP A 223 0.11 -10.54 -4.67
N ILE A 224 -0.28 -11.29 -5.70
CA ILE A 224 0.58 -11.61 -6.85
C ILE A 224 0.98 -10.32 -7.58
N CYS A 225 0.01 -9.41 -7.82
CA CYS A 225 0.26 -8.11 -8.44
C CYS A 225 1.22 -7.27 -7.60
N LEU A 226 1.13 -7.33 -6.27
CA LEU A 226 2.03 -6.64 -5.37
C LEU A 226 3.47 -7.12 -5.54
N GLN A 227 3.72 -8.41 -5.79
CA GLN A 227 5.09 -8.91 -6.05
C GLN A 227 5.73 -8.24 -7.28
N VAL A 228 4.93 -7.89 -8.29
CA VAL A 228 5.39 -7.31 -9.56
C VAL A 228 5.03 -5.84 -9.74
N ASN A 229 4.50 -5.17 -8.72
CA ASN A 229 3.98 -3.80 -8.84
C ASN A 229 5.03 -2.81 -9.35
N HIS A 230 6.29 -2.95 -8.92
CA HIS A 230 7.40 -2.14 -9.43
C HIS A 230 7.60 -2.30 -10.95
N LEU A 231 7.45 -3.51 -11.50
CA LEU A 231 7.50 -3.74 -12.94
C LEU A 231 6.22 -3.29 -13.66
N LEU A 232 5.06 -3.43 -13.03
CA LEU A 232 3.80 -2.93 -13.59
C LEU A 232 3.87 -1.41 -13.75
N ALA A 233 4.41 -0.71 -12.76
CA ALA A 233 4.69 0.73 -12.85
C ALA A 233 5.65 1.06 -13.99
N LEU A 234 6.82 0.40 -14.06
CA LEU A 234 7.79 0.61 -15.14
C LEU A 234 7.23 0.29 -16.53
N ASN A 235 6.42 -0.77 -16.67
CA ASN A 235 5.80 -1.15 -17.92
C ASN A 235 4.69 -0.17 -18.33
N THR A 236 3.90 0.32 -17.38
CA THR A 236 2.88 1.35 -17.63
C THR A 236 3.54 2.64 -18.13
N LEU A 237 4.65 3.05 -17.51
CA LEU A 237 5.47 4.16 -18.00
C LEU A 237 6.00 3.86 -19.41
N THR A 238 6.60 2.68 -19.62
CA THR A 238 7.15 2.29 -20.93
C THR A 238 6.09 2.25 -22.04
N ARG A 239 4.86 1.78 -21.76
CA ARG A 239 3.76 1.78 -22.76
C ARG A 239 3.22 3.17 -23.02
N LYS A 240 2.99 3.98 -21.97
CA LYS A 240 2.50 5.35 -22.12
C LYS A 240 3.48 6.24 -22.88
N PHE A 241 4.77 6.09 -22.64
CA PHE A 241 5.81 6.92 -23.26
C PHE A 241 6.47 6.28 -24.49
N GLY A 242 6.28 4.98 -24.72
CA GLY A 242 6.90 4.23 -25.82
C GLY A 242 5.94 3.74 -26.92
N SER A 243 4.62 3.99 -26.79
CA SER A 243 3.66 3.68 -27.84
C SER A 243 3.62 4.80 -28.89
N PRO A 244 4.04 4.55 -30.14
CA PRO A 244 3.81 5.50 -31.22
C PRO A 244 2.30 5.51 -31.51
N VAL A 245 1.62 6.59 -31.12
CA VAL A 245 0.19 6.77 -31.44
C VAL A 245 0.00 7.09 -32.94
N ASP A 246 1.08 7.43 -33.65
CA ASP A 246 1.05 7.62 -35.10
C ASP A 246 1.73 6.44 -35.82
N SER A 247 0.91 5.60 -36.44
CA SER A 247 1.30 4.41 -37.24
C SER A 247 2.18 4.72 -38.46
N ASN A 248 2.44 6.00 -38.75
CA ASN A 248 3.35 6.46 -39.81
C ASN A 248 4.64 7.13 -39.27
N ALA A 249 4.77 7.33 -37.95
CA ALA A 249 5.95 7.92 -37.36
C ALA A 249 7.01 6.83 -37.10
N LYS A 250 8.17 7.00 -37.75
CA LYS A 250 9.42 6.25 -37.52
C LYS A 250 9.58 5.95 -36.02
N ALA A 251 9.61 4.67 -35.66
CA ALA A 251 9.53 4.19 -34.28
C ALA A 251 10.32 5.06 -33.30
N PRO A 252 9.70 5.63 -32.23
CA PRO A 252 10.44 6.35 -31.21
C PRO A 252 11.41 5.37 -30.54
N SER A 253 12.71 5.55 -30.80
CA SER A 253 13.72 4.52 -30.59
C SER A 253 14.36 4.52 -29.21
N GLU A 254 13.80 5.21 -28.21
CA GLU A 254 14.45 5.27 -26.90
C GLU A 254 13.47 5.00 -25.79
N ALA A 255 13.72 3.92 -25.05
CA ALA A 255 13.09 3.70 -23.76
C ALA A 255 13.27 4.96 -22.90
N PRO A 256 12.25 5.40 -22.13
CA PRO A 256 12.37 6.59 -21.32
C PRO A 256 13.57 6.46 -20.38
N LYS A 257 14.44 7.46 -20.40
CA LYS A 257 15.63 7.50 -19.54
C LYS A 257 15.17 7.57 -18.09
N VAL A 258 15.38 6.50 -17.33
CA VAL A 258 15.09 6.46 -15.90
C VAL A 258 16.29 7.02 -15.15
N SER A 259 16.06 8.02 -14.30
CA SER A 259 17.07 8.56 -13.40
C SER A 259 16.66 8.33 -11.95
N LEU A 260 17.59 7.90 -11.12
CA LEU A 260 17.38 7.76 -9.68
C LEU A 260 17.82 9.07 -9.00
N LEU A 261 16.87 9.73 -8.34
CA LEU A 261 17.16 10.85 -7.46
C LEU A 261 17.31 10.35 -6.02
N ALA A 262 18.45 10.62 -5.40
CA ALA A 262 18.65 10.40 -3.97
C ALA A 262 18.78 11.75 -3.27
N VAL A 263 17.94 11.99 -2.26
CA VAL A 263 17.99 13.20 -1.45
C VAL A 263 18.64 12.86 -0.12
N ARG A 264 19.71 13.58 0.21
CA ARG A 264 20.42 13.38 1.47
C ARG A 264 19.52 13.83 2.63
N SER A 265 19.35 12.97 3.62
CA SER A 265 18.69 13.39 4.87
C SER A 265 19.56 14.48 5.53
N PRO A 266 19.00 15.66 5.85
CA PRO A 266 19.74 16.65 6.61
C PRO A 266 20.06 16.07 7.99
N GLY A 267 21.24 16.35 8.53
CA GLY A 267 21.66 15.84 9.84
C GLY A 267 20.64 16.09 10.97
N PRO A 268 20.73 15.36 12.09
CA PRO A 268 19.80 15.50 13.21
C PRO A 268 19.70 16.96 13.63
N ARG A 269 18.48 17.43 13.88
CA ARG A 269 18.23 18.77 14.39
C ARG A 269 17.71 18.68 15.82
N THR A 270 18.14 19.65 16.61
CA THR A 270 17.55 19.91 17.92
C THR A 270 16.18 20.51 17.70
N VAL A 271 15.16 19.92 18.34
CA VAL A 271 13.81 20.48 18.40
C VAL A 271 13.61 21.13 19.76
N GLU A 272 12.87 22.23 19.79
CA GLU A 272 12.43 22.88 21.03
C GLU A 272 11.59 21.91 21.89
N PRO A 273 11.66 21.98 23.23
CA PRO A 273 10.79 21.18 24.09
C PRO A 273 9.31 21.46 23.80
N TRP A 274 8.50 20.40 23.65
CA TRP A 274 7.08 20.52 23.29
C TRP A 274 6.27 21.37 24.29
N ARG A 275 6.65 21.38 25.58
CA ARG A 275 6.02 22.21 26.61
C ARG A 275 6.15 23.70 26.29
N THR A 276 7.31 24.10 25.78
CA THR A 276 7.54 25.49 25.36
C THR A 276 6.70 25.81 24.13
N THR A 277 6.59 24.88 23.17
CA THR A 277 5.69 25.02 22.02
C THR A 277 4.24 25.23 22.44
N VAL A 278 3.69 24.41 23.34
CA VAL A 278 2.31 24.55 23.86
C VAL A 278 2.13 25.89 24.59
N THR A 279 3.11 26.30 25.39
CA THR A 279 3.08 27.58 26.10
C THR A 279 3.04 28.75 25.12
N ASN A 280 3.91 28.74 24.11
CA ASN A 280 3.98 29.78 23.09
C ASN A 280 2.69 29.84 22.28
N LEU A 281 2.17 28.68 21.87
CA LEU A 281 0.94 28.56 21.09
C LEU A 281 -0.26 29.15 21.82
N LEU A 282 -0.46 28.79 23.08
CA LEU A 282 -1.58 29.29 23.90
C LEU A 282 -1.39 30.75 24.33
N SER A 283 -0.16 31.25 24.38
CA SER A 283 0.09 32.67 24.63
C SER A 283 -0.34 33.57 23.47
N GLN A 284 -0.37 33.02 22.25
CA GLN A 284 -0.75 33.72 21.03
C GLN A 284 -2.24 33.54 20.68
N ALA A 285 -2.93 32.59 21.29
CA ALA A 285 -4.33 32.33 21.01
C ALA A 285 -5.21 33.54 21.39
N PRO A 286 -6.14 33.97 20.52
CA PRO A 286 -7.00 35.13 20.76
C PRO A 286 -7.95 34.91 21.95
N TYR A 287 -8.27 33.65 22.27
CA TYR A 287 -9.13 33.27 23.38
C TYR A 287 -8.34 32.46 24.40
N LYS A 288 -8.21 33.01 25.62
CA LYS A 288 -7.56 32.34 26.76
C LYS A 288 -8.52 31.35 27.44
N THR A 289 -9.11 30.46 26.66
CA THR A 289 -10.11 29.50 27.16
C THR A 289 -9.49 28.50 28.13
N TYR A 290 -8.23 28.15 27.91
CA TYR A 290 -7.46 27.25 28.78
C TYR A 290 -6.11 27.86 29.11
N SER A 291 -5.61 27.62 30.33
CA SER A 291 -4.23 27.97 30.65
C SER A 291 -3.28 26.97 30.00
N ALA A 292 -2.09 27.43 29.59
CA ALA A 292 -1.07 26.53 29.06
C ALA A 292 -0.69 25.41 30.04
N GLN A 293 -0.74 25.71 31.34
CA GLN A 293 -0.42 24.73 32.37
C GLN A 293 -1.47 23.62 32.43
N ASP A 294 -2.76 23.95 32.27
CA ASP A 294 -3.84 22.95 32.27
C ASP A 294 -3.66 21.99 31.09
N VAL A 295 -3.48 22.52 29.88
CA VAL A 295 -3.24 21.71 28.68
C VAL A 295 -2.00 20.82 28.83
N ILE A 296 -0.91 21.37 29.36
CA ILE A 296 0.31 20.60 29.64
C ILE A 296 0.02 19.46 30.63
N ASN A 297 -0.76 19.72 31.67
CA ASN A 297 -1.14 18.70 32.65
C ASN A 297 -1.97 17.59 32.00
N VAL A 298 -2.92 17.93 31.13
CA VAL A 298 -3.72 16.94 30.37
C VAL A 298 -2.82 16.04 29.54
N ILE A 299 -1.95 16.62 28.70
CA ILE A 299 -1.02 15.86 27.86
C ILE A 299 -0.12 14.96 28.72
N VAL A 300 0.39 15.49 29.84
CA VAL A 300 1.22 14.71 30.76
C VAL A 300 0.44 13.53 31.34
N SER A 301 -0.77 13.76 31.84
CA SER A 301 -1.64 12.71 32.39
C SER A 301 -1.93 11.63 31.36
N SER A 302 -2.30 12.01 30.13
CA SER A 302 -2.52 11.06 29.03
C SER A 302 -1.27 10.25 28.67
N THR A 303 -0.06 10.81 28.82
CA THR A 303 1.20 10.10 28.55
C THR A 303 1.73 9.28 29.73
N ALA A 304 1.28 9.58 30.95
CA ALA A 304 1.70 8.92 32.18
C ALA A 304 0.97 7.59 32.40
N ALA A 305 -0.23 7.43 31.83
CA ALA A 305 -1.02 6.20 31.92
C ALA A 305 -0.18 4.96 31.54
N PRO A 306 -0.25 3.86 32.31
CA PRO A 306 0.54 2.65 32.06
C PRO A 306 0.32 2.13 30.63
N LEU A 307 1.42 1.81 29.93
CA LEU A 307 1.42 1.24 28.58
C LEU A 307 0.70 -0.13 28.47
N HIS A 308 0.18 -0.66 29.58
CA HIS A 308 -0.49 -1.96 29.64
C HIS A 308 -1.92 -1.93 29.09
N GLU A 309 -2.52 -0.76 28.87
CA GLU A 309 -3.75 -0.66 28.08
C GLU A 309 -3.39 -0.71 26.59
N SER A 310 -3.72 -1.81 25.93
CA SER A 310 -3.35 -2.14 24.54
C SER A 310 -3.80 -1.15 23.46
N ASN A 311 -4.43 -0.04 23.84
CA ASN A 311 -5.12 0.90 22.95
C ASN A 311 -4.49 2.30 22.94
N GLN A 312 -3.37 2.54 23.63
CA GLN A 312 -2.72 3.85 23.58
C GLN A 312 -2.17 4.14 22.17
N HIS A 313 -2.58 5.28 21.60
CA HIS A 313 -2.10 5.72 20.29
C HIS A 313 -0.56 5.91 20.32
N PRO A 314 0.20 5.45 19.30
CA PRO A 314 1.67 5.49 19.28
C PRO A 314 2.29 6.89 19.48
N VAL A 315 1.50 7.94 19.24
CA VAL A 315 1.91 9.33 19.48
C VAL A 315 2.30 9.58 20.94
N PHE A 316 1.62 8.93 21.90
CA PHE A 316 1.91 9.11 23.33
C PHE A 316 3.27 8.55 23.73
N ALA A 317 3.74 7.48 23.09
CA ALA A 317 5.09 6.98 23.27
C ALA A 317 6.14 8.02 22.83
N THR A 318 5.87 8.72 21.72
CA THR A 318 6.74 9.80 21.22
C THR A 318 6.78 10.98 22.19
N PHE A 319 5.62 11.41 22.71
CA PHE A 319 5.55 12.44 23.74
C PHE A 319 6.25 12.01 25.03
N LYS A 320 6.08 10.77 25.48
CA LYS A 320 6.74 10.24 26.69
C LYS A 320 8.26 10.29 26.56
N SER A 321 8.81 9.90 25.41
CA SER A 321 10.24 10.04 25.13
C SER A 321 10.70 11.51 25.15
N ALA A 322 9.85 12.43 24.70
CA ALA A 322 10.15 13.87 24.71
C ALA A 322 9.93 14.55 26.08
N SER A 323 9.09 13.99 26.95
CA SER A 323 8.71 14.55 28.25
C SER A 323 9.73 14.27 29.35
N ASN A 324 10.48 13.18 29.25
CA ASN A 324 11.29 12.67 30.35
C ASN A 324 12.59 13.45 30.62
N LEU A 325 13.00 14.36 29.75
CA LEU A 325 14.23 15.11 29.95
C LEU A 325 14.09 16.53 29.39
N GLY A 326 14.62 17.52 30.10
CA GLY A 326 15.04 18.80 29.51
C GLY A 326 16.18 18.64 28.48
N GLN A 327 16.31 17.47 27.86
CA GLN A 327 17.25 17.18 26.80
C GLN A 327 16.60 17.43 25.44
N THR A 328 17.44 17.90 24.55
CA THR A 328 17.13 18.09 23.14
C THR A 328 16.81 16.75 22.49
N VAL A 329 15.59 16.60 21.99
CA VAL A 329 15.16 15.38 21.30
C VAL A 329 15.83 15.34 19.93
N LYS A 330 16.67 14.32 19.70
CA LYS A 330 17.22 14.03 18.37
C LYS A 330 16.18 13.30 17.54
N SER A 331 15.48 14.03 16.68
CA SER A 331 14.54 13.41 15.74
C SER A 331 15.27 12.94 14.48
N THR A 332 15.15 11.65 14.17
CA THR A 332 15.58 11.05 12.90
C THR A 332 14.40 11.03 11.93
N SER A 333 14.01 12.19 11.42
CA SER A 333 12.98 12.29 10.39
C SER A 333 13.58 12.13 8.99
N THR A 334 12.76 11.64 8.06
CA THR A 334 13.14 11.49 6.65
C THR A 334 12.42 12.54 5.80
N ILE A 335 13.04 12.95 4.69
CA ILE A 335 12.36 13.74 3.66
C ILE A 335 11.61 12.75 2.78
N HIS A 336 10.29 12.91 2.69
CA HIS A 336 9.45 12.13 1.79
C HIS A 336 9.71 12.53 0.32
N CYS A 337 9.68 11.56 -0.59
CA CYS A 337 10.09 11.78 -1.97
C CYS A 337 9.14 12.72 -2.73
N GLU A 338 7.87 12.72 -2.39
CA GLU A 338 6.82 13.55 -2.98
C GLU A 338 7.12 15.03 -2.77
N VAL A 339 7.38 15.40 -1.52
CA VAL A 339 7.72 16.76 -1.10
C VAL A 339 9.07 17.19 -1.66
N ALA A 340 10.06 16.29 -1.65
CA ALA A 340 11.36 16.59 -2.24
C ALA A 340 11.23 16.90 -3.73
N LEU A 341 10.50 16.08 -4.48
CA LEU A 341 10.34 16.26 -5.92
C LEU A 341 9.52 17.51 -6.24
N ALA A 342 8.42 17.76 -5.52
CA ALA A 342 7.60 18.95 -5.70
C ALA A 342 8.36 20.24 -5.41
N SER A 343 9.06 20.29 -4.28
CA SER A 343 9.87 21.46 -3.91
C SER A 343 11.05 21.68 -4.85
N LEU A 344 11.71 20.62 -5.34
CA LEU A 344 12.77 20.76 -6.35
C LEU A 344 12.20 21.27 -7.67
N THR A 345 11.05 20.76 -8.10
CA THR A 345 10.42 21.18 -9.36
C THR A 345 10.05 22.67 -9.30
N LYS A 346 9.46 23.12 -8.18
CA LYS A 346 9.01 24.50 -7.99
C LYS A 346 10.14 25.48 -7.67
N TYR A 347 11.09 25.10 -6.81
CA TYR A 347 12.06 26.03 -6.20
C TYR A 347 13.51 25.79 -6.61
N SER A 348 13.78 24.92 -7.59
CA SER A 348 15.14 24.68 -8.10
C SER A 348 15.89 25.94 -8.49
N HIS A 349 15.19 26.92 -9.08
CA HIS A 349 15.77 28.20 -9.48
C HIS A 349 16.29 29.06 -8.30
N ASN A 350 15.86 28.78 -7.08
CA ASN A 350 16.27 29.51 -5.87
C ASN A 350 17.44 28.86 -5.13
N MET A 351 17.89 27.68 -5.55
CA MET A 351 19.05 27.03 -4.93
C MET A 351 20.34 27.71 -5.38
N SER A 352 21.33 27.81 -4.47
CA SER A 352 22.62 28.37 -4.86
C SER A 352 23.36 27.41 -5.79
N ILE A 353 24.13 27.98 -6.74
CA ILE A 353 24.97 27.21 -7.67
C ILE A 353 25.92 26.27 -6.90
N GLU A 354 26.43 26.69 -5.74
CA GLU A 354 27.28 25.87 -4.88
C GLU A 354 26.58 24.62 -4.34
N GLN A 355 25.28 24.69 -4.04
CA GLN A 355 24.46 23.54 -3.66
C GLN A 355 24.14 22.63 -4.85
N MET A 356 24.20 23.16 -6.07
CA MET A 356 23.84 22.48 -7.32
C MET A 356 25.03 22.03 -8.18
N ASN A 357 26.27 22.41 -7.83
CA ASN A 357 27.47 22.17 -8.66
C ASN A 357 27.73 20.68 -8.96
N ASP A 358 27.25 19.76 -8.10
CA ASP A 358 27.30 18.31 -8.35
C ASP A 358 26.14 17.79 -9.24
N SER A 359 25.29 18.66 -9.78
CA SER A 359 23.96 18.27 -10.26
C SER A 359 23.49 18.98 -11.53
N LEU A 360 24.39 19.23 -12.47
CA LEU A 360 24.01 19.66 -13.83
C LEU A 360 22.99 18.69 -14.47
N ASN A 361 23.11 17.39 -14.17
CA ASN A 361 22.16 16.35 -14.55
C ASN A 361 20.79 16.51 -13.86
N LEU A 362 20.74 16.97 -12.62
CA LEU A 362 19.49 17.24 -11.91
C LEU A 362 18.79 18.46 -12.49
N MET A 363 19.52 19.52 -12.81
CA MET A 363 18.93 20.69 -13.47
C MET A 363 18.31 20.31 -14.82
N GLN A 364 19.04 19.53 -15.62
CA GLN A 364 18.49 18.98 -16.87
C GLN A 364 17.28 18.10 -16.62
N LEU A 365 17.29 17.26 -15.57
CA LEU A 365 16.13 16.43 -15.22
C LEU A 365 14.91 17.30 -14.86
N LEU A 366 15.08 18.27 -13.97
CA LEU A 366 14.00 19.15 -13.48
C LEU A 366 13.44 20.04 -14.59
N GLN A 367 14.27 20.49 -15.54
CA GLN A 367 13.82 21.23 -16.71
C GLN A 367 12.94 20.39 -17.66
N ASN A 368 13.09 19.07 -17.64
CA ASN A 368 12.33 18.15 -18.49
C ASN A 368 11.15 17.48 -17.76
N ILE A 369 10.94 17.78 -16.48
CA ILE A 369 9.78 17.29 -15.73
C ILE A 369 8.56 18.17 -16.06
N ASP A 370 7.39 17.53 -16.19
CA ASP A 370 6.12 18.26 -16.21
C ASP A 370 5.95 18.95 -14.85
N GLN A 371 6.09 20.27 -14.84
CA GLN A 371 6.01 21.09 -13.64
C GLN A 371 4.62 21.09 -13.00
N ASN A 372 3.61 20.60 -13.72
CA ASN A 372 2.20 20.63 -13.33
C ASN A 372 1.65 19.26 -12.94
N THR A 373 2.47 18.21 -12.87
CA THR A 373 1.99 16.88 -12.47
C THR A 373 3.09 16.07 -11.81
N ILE A 374 2.84 15.64 -10.57
CA ILE A 374 3.70 14.69 -9.85
C ILE A 374 2.88 13.48 -9.49
N VAL A 375 3.22 12.32 -10.08
CA VAL A 375 2.53 11.06 -9.79
C VAL A 375 3.31 10.28 -8.75
N VAL A 376 2.63 9.90 -7.68
CA VAL A 376 3.21 9.21 -6.53
C VAL A 376 2.58 7.83 -6.41
N SER A 377 3.40 6.81 -6.15
CA SER A 377 2.96 5.41 -6.16
C SER A 377 2.12 5.00 -4.95
N LYS A 378 2.10 5.83 -3.90
CA LYS A 378 1.37 5.63 -2.65
C LYS A 378 0.56 6.89 -2.31
N ARG A 379 -0.46 6.74 -1.45
CA ARG A 379 -1.09 7.90 -0.81
C ARG A 379 -0.03 8.67 -0.02
N CYS A 380 -0.01 10.00 -0.13
CA CYS A 380 0.98 10.81 0.58
C CYS A 380 0.63 10.90 2.08
N CYS A 381 1.61 11.22 2.92
CA CYS A 381 1.31 11.50 4.32
C CYS A 381 0.60 12.85 4.46
N PRO A 382 -0.18 13.07 5.54
CA PRO A 382 -0.87 14.34 5.77
C PRO A 382 0.06 15.56 5.70
N VAL A 383 1.28 15.47 6.22
CA VAL A 383 2.23 16.59 6.16
C VAL A 383 2.70 16.90 4.74
N CYS A 384 2.91 15.86 3.93
CA CYS A 384 3.21 16.05 2.52
C CYS A 384 2.03 16.63 1.76
N TRP A 385 0.81 16.19 2.08
CA TRP A 385 -0.42 16.74 1.51
C TRP A 385 -0.53 18.24 1.79
N GLU A 386 -0.39 18.65 3.04
CA GLU A 386 -0.48 20.07 3.42
C GLU A 386 0.61 20.90 2.73
N LEU A 387 1.84 20.41 2.62
CA LEU A 387 2.87 21.14 1.88
C LEU A 387 2.54 21.28 0.41
N LEU A 388 2.05 20.22 -0.23
CA LEU A 388 1.67 20.27 -1.64
C LEU A 388 0.53 21.27 -1.87
N ASP A 389 -0.41 21.37 -0.94
CA ASP A 389 -1.49 22.35 -0.98
C ASP A 389 -0.99 23.79 -0.75
N VAL A 390 -0.06 24.02 0.19
CA VAL A 390 0.61 25.33 0.37
C VAL A 390 1.41 25.72 -0.87
N MET A 391 2.03 24.74 -1.52
CA MET A 391 2.77 24.98 -2.76
C MET A 391 1.86 25.04 -3.98
N ASP A 392 0.58 24.69 -3.87
CA ASP A 392 -0.36 24.75 -4.98
C ASP A 392 -0.56 26.21 -5.39
N SER A 393 -0.47 26.47 -6.69
CA SER A 393 -0.69 27.79 -7.25
C SER A 393 -1.50 27.66 -8.53
N PRO A 394 -2.14 28.75 -9.02
CA PRO A 394 -2.86 28.70 -10.29
C PRO A 394 -2.00 28.19 -11.46
N THR A 395 -0.68 28.29 -11.35
CA THR A 395 0.29 27.86 -12.37
C THR A 395 0.91 26.50 -12.11
N HIS A 396 0.77 25.91 -10.91
CA HIS A 396 1.40 24.64 -10.53
C HIS A 396 0.47 23.82 -9.64
N ARG A 397 -0.25 22.85 -10.24
CA ARG A 397 -1.11 21.93 -9.49
C ARG A 397 -0.44 20.59 -9.29
N PHE A 398 -0.37 20.10 -8.06
CA PHE A 398 0.19 18.77 -7.78
C PHE A 398 -0.93 17.72 -7.71
N GLY A 399 -1.06 16.89 -8.76
CA GLY A 399 -2.04 15.80 -8.79
C GLY A 399 -1.66 14.64 -7.87
N ILE A 400 -2.30 14.52 -6.70
CA ILE A 400 -2.03 13.46 -5.71
C ILE A 400 -3.20 12.49 -5.54
N CYS A 401 -2.89 11.21 -5.31
CA CYS A 401 -3.85 10.10 -5.24
C CYS A 401 -4.62 10.02 -3.89
N GLY A 402 -4.57 11.07 -3.07
CA GLY A 402 -5.10 11.08 -1.71
C GLY A 402 -4.02 11.03 -0.63
N ARG A 403 -4.45 11.20 0.63
CA ARG A 403 -3.62 11.07 1.83
C ARG A 403 -4.00 9.85 2.67
N HIS A 404 -3.05 9.27 3.38
CA HIS A 404 -3.33 8.28 4.43
C HIS A 404 -3.69 9.00 5.74
N PRO A 405 -4.43 8.37 6.68
CA PRO A 405 -4.94 9.07 7.87
C PRO A 405 -3.85 9.35 8.91
N THR A 406 -2.78 8.56 8.95
CA THR A 406 -1.75 8.65 9.99
C THR A 406 -0.76 9.78 9.72
N VAL A 407 -0.49 10.63 10.72
CA VAL A 407 0.58 11.63 10.66
C VAL A 407 1.91 10.97 11.01
N CYS A 408 2.92 11.12 10.15
CA CYS A 408 4.26 10.60 10.37
C CYS A 408 5.26 11.74 10.58
N ALA A 409 6.31 11.50 11.37
CA ALA A 409 7.39 12.46 11.53
C ALA A 409 8.14 12.64 10.21
N VAL A 410 8.07 13.85 9.65
CA VAL A 410 8.74 14.19 8.39
C VAL A 410 9.68 15.36 8.55
N LYS A 411 10.68 15.41 7.68
CA LYS A 411 11.54 16.57 7.51
C LYS A 411 11.17 17.30 6.25
N LEU A 412 10.89 18.58 6.37
CA LEU A 412 10.70 19.42 5.21
C LEU A 412 12.06 19.76 4.57
N PRO A 413 12.14 19.87 3.23
CA PRO A 413 13.38 20.23 2.54
C PRO A 413 13.93 21.58 3.01
N SER A 414 15.23 21.66 3.24
CA SER A 414 15.88 22.87 3.77
C SER A 414 15.94 24.03 2.77
N TRP A 415 15.56 23.79 1.52
CA TRP A 415 15.50 24.77 0.44
C TRP A 415 14.09 25.32 0.21
N LEU A 416 13.12 24.95 1.06
CA LEU A 416 11.81 25.59 0.99
C LEU A 416 11.95 27.08 1.33
N PRO A 417 11.26 27.95 0.56
CA PRO A 417 11.14 29.36 0.91
C PRO A 417 10.60 29.58 2.33
N HIS A 418 11.03 30.67 2.95
CA HIS A 418 10.68 30.97 4.35
C HIS A 418 9.18 31.16 4.54
N ASP A 419 8.53 31.89 3.62
CA ASP A 419 7.09 32.09 3.58
C ASP A 419 6.31 30.77 3.47
N THR A 420 6.76 29.83 2.64
CA THR A 420 6.17 28.49 2.54
C THR A 420 6.26 27.75 3.89
N MET A 421 7.39 27.88 4.58
CA MET A 421 7.58 27.29 5.90
C MET A 421 6.70 27.94 6.97
N GLU A 422 6.53 29.26 6.94
CA GLU A 422 5.64 29.99 7.86
C GLU A 422 4.19 29.55 7.70
N VAL A 423 3.68 29.44 6.47
CA VAL A 423 2.31 28.97 6.21
C VAL A 423 2.13 27.53 6.70
N MET A 424 3.13 26.66 6.48
CA MET A 424 3.10 25.30 7.01
C MET A 424 3.04 25.26 8.53
N VAL A 425 3.86 26.07 9.21
CA VAL A 425 3.85 26.17 10.68
C VAL A 425 2.47 26.62 11.16
N ALA A 426 1.91 27.70 10.59
CA ALA A 426 0.60 28.20 10.98
C ALA A 426 -0.53 27.16 10.81
N ARG A 427 -0.50 26.36 9.74
CA ARG A 427 -1.46 25.25 9.55
C ARG A 427 -1.33 24.19 10.62
N PHE A 428 -0.10 23.74 10.90
CA PHE A 428 0.13 22.70 11.92
C PHE A 428 -0.09 23.19 13.35
N GLU A 429 0.11 24.48 13.61
CA GLU A 429 -0.29 25.14 14.86
C GLU A 429 -1.81 25.11 15.03
N THR A 430 -2.56 25.41 13.97
CA THR A 430 -4.04 25.31 13.98
C THR A 430 -4.50 23.88 14.24
N PHE A 431 -3.94 22.90 13.51
CA PHE A 431 -4.25 21.49 13.75
C PHE A 431 -3.93 21.06 15.19
N LEU A 432 -2.77 21.47 15.71
CA LEU A 432 -2.39 21.15 17.09
C LEU A 432 -3.35 21.78 18.10
N MET A 433 -3.76 23.03 17.89
CA MET A 433 -4.77 23.68 18.72
C MET A 433 -6.10 22.93 18.72
N ASP A 434 -6.62 22.55 17.55
CA ASP A 434 -7.89 21.82 17.43
C ASP A 434 -7.83 20.46 18.14
N GLN A 435 -6.71 19.75 18.03
CA GLN A 435 -6.51 18.49 18.74
C GLN A 435 -6.42 18.68 20.25
N ILE A 436 -5.69 19.72 20.71
CA ILE A 436 -5.65 20.10 22.13
C ILE A 436 -7.06 20.38 22.64
N PHE A 437 -7.85 21.19 21.92
CA PHE A 437 -9.22 21.50 22.33
C PHE A 437 -10.10 20.27 22.40
N THR A 438 -9.97 19.36 21.44
CA THR A 438 -10.70 18.08 21.44
C THR A 438 -10.35 17.28 22.69
N MET A 439 -9.05 17.12 23.00
CA MET A 439 -8.60 16.43 24.20
C MET A 439 -9.11 17.07 25.50
N MET A 440 -9.13 18.42 25.57
CA MET A 440 -9.65 19.13 26.73
C MET A 440 -11.16 18.90 26.90
N LEU A 441 -11.92 18.87 25.81
CA LEU A 441 -13.37 18.64 25.85
C LEU A 441 -13.72 17.20 26.27
N ASP A 442 -12.95 16.22 25.79
CA ASP A 442 -13.15 14.83 26.16
C ASP A 442 -12.92 14.62 27.66
N GLN A 443 -11.90 15.26 28.24
CA GLN A 443 -11.65 15.17 29.67
C GLN A 443 -12.78 15.79 30.52
N VAL A 444 -13.38 16.90 30.07
CA VAL A 444 -14.53 17.50 30.76
C VAL A 444 -15.72 16.52 30.76
N ARG A 445 -15.97 15.85 29.63
CA ARG A 445 -17.05 14.87 29.53
C ARG A 445 -16.83 13.64 30.41
N GLU A 446 -15.60 13.18 30.54
CA GLU A 446 -15.26 12.06 31.43
C GLU A 446 -15.51 12.42 32.90
N CYS A 447 -15.20 13.66 33.32
CA CYS A 447 -15.47 14.12 34.68
C CYS A 447 -16.97 14.24 35.01
N ASP A 448 -17.83 14.51 34.02
CA ASP A 448 -19.27 14.61 34.24
C ASP A 448 -19.90 13.22 34.48
N ILE A 449 -19.43 12.19 33.78
CA ILE A 449 -19.96 10.81 33.90
C ILE A 449 -19.67 10.22 35.29
N ASP A 450 -18.47 10.42 35.81
CA ASP A 450 -18.09 9.90 37.14
C ASP A 450 -18.84 10.59 38.29
N SER A 451 -19.50 11.73 38.03
CA SER A 451 -20.22 12.49 39.07
C SER A 451 -21.69 12.08 39.25
N GLU A 452 -22.28 11.37 38.29
CA GLU A 452 -23.69 10.94 38.36
C GLU A 452 -23.87 9.61 39.11
N ASP A 453 -22.90 8.69 39.05
CA ASP A 453 -23.00 7.37 39.71
C ASP A 453 -22.89 7.44 41.25
N ASP A 454 -22.28 8.49 41.81
CA ASP A 454 -22.19 8.69 43.27
C ASP A 454 -23.45 9.35 43.87
N ALA A 455 -24.39 9.82 43.04
CA ALA A 455 -25.61 10.48 43.51
C ALA A 455 -26.80 9.53 43.71
N GLU A 456 -26.83 8.36 43.06
CA GLU A 456 -27.95 7.41 43.18
C GLU A 456 -27.87 6.46 44.39
N ASP A 457 -26.69 6.26 44.98
CA ASP A 457 -26.53 5.37 46.15
C ASP A 457 -26.91 6.03 47.50
N ALA A 458 -27.26 7.31 47.51
CA ALA A 458 -27.64 8.04 48.73
C ALA A 458 -29.15 8.01 49.07
N LEU A 459 -30.02 7.34 48.27
CA LEU A 459 -31.47 7.30 48.53
C LEU A 459 -32.10 5.90 48.67
N SER A 460 -31.32 4.81 48.71
CA SER A 460 -31.88 3.48 49.00
C SER A 460 -31.92 3.18 50.51
N THR A 461 -32.91 3.75 51.21
CA THR A 461 -33.38 3.22 52.51
C THR A 461 -34.89 2.93 52.44
N ASP A 462 -35.23 1.63 52.48
CA ASP A 462 -36.52 1.02 52.85
C ASP A 462 -37.85 1.58 52.30
N SER A 463 -38.52 0.82 51.41
CA SER A 463 -39.78 0.15 51.82
C SER A 463 -40.30 -0.84 50.78
N SER A 464 -40.97 -1.86 51.30
CA SER A 464 -41.47 -3.05 50.65
C SER A 464 -42.90 -2.91 50.11
N SER A 465 -43.18 -3.68 49.05
CA SER A 465 -44.48 -4.21 48.60
C SER A 465 -45.57 -3.21 48.19
N TRP A 466 -46.13 -3.38 46.99
CA TRP A 466 -47.53 -3.82 46.76
C TRP A 466 -47.73 -4.02 45.25
N LEU A 467 -48.55 -5.02 44.94
CA LEU A 467 -48.96 -5.45 43.60
C LEU A 467 -49.97 -4.48 42.95
N ASP A 468 -50.03 -4.61 41.62
CA ASP A 468 -51.12 -4.29 40.69
C ASP A 468 -51.53 -2.81 40.50
N PHE A 469 -51.41 -2.31 39.27
CA PHE A 469 -52.59 -2.07 38.42
C PHE A 469 -52.22 -1.77 36.96
N ASN A 470 -53.14 -2.22 36.11
CA ASN A 470 -53.13 -2.24 34.66
C ASN A 470 -53.67 -0.91 34.08
N ALA A 471 -53.43 -0.72 32.78
CA ALA A 471 -54.20 0.05 31.80
C ALA A 471 -53.82 1.51 31.47
N ASN A 472 -53.59 1.65 30.15
CA ASN A 472 -54.05 2.68 29.21
C ASN A 472 -53.17 3.88 28.83
N ASP A 473 -53.03 3.95 27.49
CA ASP A 473 -53.10 5.10 26.60
C ASP A 473 -52.09 6.22 26.78
N THR A 474 -51.24 6.34 25.77
CA THR A 474 -51.16 7.61 25.03
C THR A 474 -50.62 7.37 23.62
N ASP A 475 -51.54 7.49 22.66
CA ASP A 475 -51.28 7.87 21.28
C ASP A 475 -50.44 9.15 21.23
N LEU A 476 -49.32 9.12 20.51
CA LEU A 476 -48.77 10.31 19.89
C LEU A 476 -48.31 9.99 18.47
N ASN A 477 -49.18 10.40 17.55
CA ASN A 477 -48.89 10.60 16.14
C ASN A 477 -47.67 11.52 15.97
N LEU A 478 -46.68 11.07 15.22
CA LEU A 478 -45.74 11.94 14.53
C LEU A 478 -46.03 11.86 13.04
N GLU A 479 -46.62 12.95 12.53
CA GLU A 479 -46.68 13.28 11.11
C GLU A 479 -45.25 13.42 10.58
N GLU A 480 -44.89 12.60 9.59
CA GLU A 480 -43.64 12.75 8.86
C GLU A 480 -43.95 13.26 7.45
N ASP A 481 -43.53 14.49 7.20
CA ASP A 481 -43.67 15.24 5.95
C ASP A 481 -43.04 14.50 4.76
N GLN A 482 -43.88 14.04 3.83
CA GLN A 482 -43.44 13.63 2.50
C GLN A 482 -43.32 14.85 1.58
N ALA A 483 -42.08 15.29 1.37
CA ALA A 483 -41.74 16.24 0.32
C ALA A 483 -41.79 15.56 -1.07
N ASN A 484 -42.78 15.99 -1.86
CA ASN A 484 -42.95 15.66 -3.27
C ASN A 484 -41.76 16.11 -4.13
N ALA A 485 -41.18 15.19 -4.92
CA ALA A 485 -40.33 15.50 -6.06
C ALA A 485 -41.16 15.46 -7.37
N PRO A 486 -41.01 16.43 -8.28
CA PRO A 486 -41.84 16.49 -9.49
C PRO A 486 -41.35 15.55 -10.60
N ILE A 487 -42.31 14.80 -11.12
CA ILE A 487 -42.24 13.95 -12.31
C ILE A 487 -42.08 14.84 -13.56
N MET A 488 -40.95 14.73 -14.27
CA MET A 488 -40.82 15.26 -15.63
C MET A 488 -41.41 14.26 -16.63
N SER A 489 -42.43 14.71 -17.38
CA SER A 489 -42.89 14.04 -18.60
C SER A 489 -42.17 14.62 -19.84
N PRO A 490 -41.88 13.81 -20.87
CA PRO A 490 -41.24 14.28 -22.09
C PRO A 490 -42.28 14.64 -23.14
N ASP A 491 -42.24 15.89 -23.63
CA ASP A 491 -42.96 16.30 -24.83
C ASP A 491 -41.99 16.49 -26.01
N ASN A 492 -42.19 15.62 -27.01
CA ASN A 492 -42.37 15.94 -28.42
C ASN A 492 -41.53 17.06 -29.05
N ILE A 493 -40.61 16.65 -29.93
CA ILE A 493 -40.14 17.48 -31.05
C ILE A 493 -40.49 16.75 -32.35
N SER A 494 -41.37 17.36 -33.14
CA SER A 494 -41.53 17.15 -34.58
C SER A 494 -41.43 18.50 -35.26
N THR A 495 -40.33 18.70 -36.00
CA THR A 495 -40.23 19.29 -37.35
C THR A 495 -38.77 19.27 -37.77
#